data_AF-A0A418QF29-F1
#
_entry.id   AF-A0A418QF29-F1
#
_cell.length_a   1.000
_cell.length_b   1.000
_cell.length_c   1.000
_cell.angle_alpha   90.00
_cell.angle_beta   90.00
_cell.angle_gamma   90.00
#
_symmetry.space_group_name_H-M   'P 1'
#
loop_
_entity.id
_entity.type
_entity.pdbx_description
1 polymer ?
#
loop_
_entity_poly.entity_id
_entity_poly.type
_entity_poly.pdbx_seq_one_letter_code
_entity_poly.pdbx_strand_id
1 'polypeptide(L)'
;MTSVPHAVSRLAVPREGIVTVPCYQARAFNGRTALLAPMGTRVPFDFASLTERDFALLTGERGEEWTVQALIAVDVDWLVEVMQEADRRDRTLGVEIADVWYYVSPVHLEPTVVDGRYVVVGLYR
;
A
#
# COMPACT_ATOMS: atom_id res chain seq x y z
N MET A 1 3.34 1.91 21.25
CA MET A 1 2.85 0.71 20.53
C MET A 1 3.35 0.80 19.10
N THR A 2 4.14 -0.16 18.65
CA THR A 2 4.56 -0.28 17.25
C THR A 2 3.36 -0.68 16.41
N SER A 3 2.95 0.15 15.45
CA SER A 3 1.93 -0.26 14.47
C SER A 3 2.63 -1.18 13.46
N VAL A 4 2.11 -2.40 13.30
CA VAL A 4 2.60 -3.40 12.35
C VAL A 4 1.70 -3.37 11.11
N PRO A 5 2.24 -3.53 9.88
CA PRO A 5 1.42 -3.62 8.67
C PRO A 5 0.31 -4.66 8.83
N HIS A 6 -0.85 -4.42 8.22
CA HIS A 6 -1.93 -5.42 8.27
C HIS A 6 -1.58 -6.58 7.36
N ALA A 7 -1.08 -7.68 7.92
CA ALA A 7 -0.64 -8.83 7.15
C ALA A 7 -1.81 -9.41 6.35
N VAL A 8 -1.57 -9.60 5.05
CA VAL A 8 -2.48 -10.32 4.14
C VAL A 8 -1.63 -11.25 3.29
N SER A 9 -2.19 -12.37 2.87
CA SER A 9 -1.56 -13.22 1.87
C SER A 9 -2.53 -13.40 0.72
N ARG A 10 -2.03 -13.74 -0.48
CA ARG A 10 -2.85 -14.03 -1.66
C ARG A 10 -4.03 -14.98 -1.37
N LEU A 11 -3.81 -15.96 -0.49
CA LEU A 11 -4.82 -16.97 -0.11
C LEU A 11 -5.80 -16.48 0.97
N ALA A 12 -5.52 -15.35 1.62
CA ALA A 12 -6.26 -14.84 2.76
C ALA A 12 -6.83 -13.44 2.56
N VAL A 13 -6.75 -12.85 1.36
CA VAL A 13 -7.42 -11.58 1.05
C VAL A 13 -8.94 -11.82 1.09
N PRO A 14 -9.68 -11.22 2.04
CA PRO A 14 -11.13 -11.38 2.11
C PRO A 14 -11.81 -10.79 0.87
N ARG A 15 -12.88 -11.43 0.41
CA ARG A 15 -13.74 -10.88 -0.67
C ARG A 15 -14.67 -9.78 -0.18
N GLU A 16 -14.95 -9.77 1.12
CA GLU A 16 -15.85 -8.85 1.78
C GLU A 16 -15.38 -8.60 3.22
N GLY A 17 -15.85 -7.49 3.81
CA GLY A 17 -15.59 -7.15 5.19
C GLY A 17 -14.64 -5.97 5.37
N ILE A 18 -14.76 -5.33 6.53
CA ILE A 18 -13.99 -4.15 6.90
C ILE A 18 -12.83 -4.56 7.80
N VAL A 19 -11.61 -4.19 7.41
CA VAL A 19 -10.40 -4.35 8.22
C VAL A 19 -9.84 -2.99 8.62
N THR A 20 -9.05 -2.96 9.69
CA THR A 20 -8.42 -1.73 10.16
C THR A 20 -6.94 -1.67 9.76
N VAL A 21 -6.65 -0.84 8.77
CA VAL A 21 -5.34 -0.72 8.12
C VAL A 21 -4.50 0.36 8.82
N PRO A 22 -3.26 0.05 9.23
CA PRO A 22 -2.39 1.02 9.90
C PRO A 22 -1.89 2.13 8.96
N CYS A 23 -1.87 3.36 9.45
CA CYS A 23 -1.34 4.51 8.72
C CYS A 23 0.17 4.65 8.91
N TYR A 24 0.86 4.95 7.81
CA TYR A 24 2.27 5.25 7.75
C TYR A 24 2.50 6.61 7.11
N GLN A 25 3.58 7.27 7.51
CA GLN A 25 4.06 8.51 6.92
C GLN A 25 5.50 8.35 6.45
N ALA A 26 5.84 9.03 5.36
CA ALA A 26 7.21 9.08 4.90
C ALA A 26 8.08 9.92 5.84
N ARG A 27 9.29 9.40 6.11
CA ARG A 27 10.36 10.09 6.85
C ARG A 27 11.46 10.57 5.92
N ALA A 28 11.72 9.83 4.85
CA ALA A 28 12.70 10.15 3.84
C ALA A 28 12.29 9.51 2.51
N PHE A 29 12.74 10.08 1.40
CA PHE A 29 12.59 9.52 0.08
C PHE A 29 13.86 9.81 -0.73
N ASN A 30 14.44 8.77 -1.34
CA ASN A 30 15.68 8.92 -2.12
C ASN A 30 15.43 8.97 -3.65
N GLY A 31 14.18 9.20 -4.07
CA GLY A 31 13.78 9.15 -5.48
C GLY A 31 13.40 7.76 -5.99
N ARG A 32 13.48 6.72 -5.15
CA ARG A 32 13.02 5.36 -5.47
C ARG A 32 12.35 4.67 -4.29
N THR A 33 13.00 4.72 -3.13
CA THR A 33 12.56 4.09 -1.89
C THR A 33 12.18 5.16 -0.89
N ALA A 34 10.98 5.05 -0.32
CA ALA A 34 10.55 5.87 0.80
C ALA A 34 10.73 5.11 2.11
N LEU A 35 11.38 5.72 3.09
CA LEU A 35 11.42 5.21 4.45
C LEU A 35 10.13 5.61 5.16
N LEU A 36 9.34 4.63 5.61
CA LEU A 36 8.05 4.85 6.25
C LEU A 36 8.11 4.59 7.75
N ALA A 37 7.39 5.40 8.52
CA ALA A 37 7.23 5.24 9.95
C ALA A 37 5.74 5.17 10.33
N PRO A 38 5.36 4.36 11.33
CA PRO A 38 3.98 4.26 11.77
C PRO A 38 3.51 5.57 12.40
N MET A 39 2.25 5.96 12.13
CA MET A 39 1.63 7.17 12.70
C MET A 39 0.88 6.91 14.01
N GLY A 40 0.61 5.64 14.35
CA GLY A 40 -0.27 5.28 15.47
C GLY A 40 -1.77 5.39 15.15
N THR A 41 -2.12 5.96 13.99
CA THR A 41 -3.49 5.99 13.44
C THR A 41 -3.77 4.76 12.59
N ARG A 42 -5.04 4.38 12.47
CA ARG A 42 -5.52 3.31 11.59
C ARG A 42 -6.81 3.77 10.92
N VAL A 43 -7.06 3.33 9.69
CA VAL A 43 -8.27 3.66 8.92
C VAL A 43 -9.04 2.39 8.54
N PRO A 44 -10.37 2.45 8.43
CA PRO A 44 -11.16 1.33 7.94
C PRO A 44 -10.94 1.13 6.44
N PHE A 45 -10.86 -0.13 6.01
CA PHE A 45 -10.81 -0.49 4.60
C PHE A 45 -11.82 -1.60 4.34
N ASP A 46 -12.75 -1.34 3.44
CA ASP A 46 -13.78 -2.30 3.04
C ASP A 46 -13.36 -3.05 1.77
N PHE A 47 -13.17 -4.36 1.88
CA PHE A 47 -12.85 -5.19 0.72
C PHE A 47 -14.00 -5.24 -0.29
N ALA A 48 -15.25 -4.98 0.12
CA ALA A 48 -16.38 -4.87 -0.81
C ALA A 48 -16.26 -3.67 -1.76
N SER A 49 -15.36 -2.70 -1.47
CA SER A 49 -15.06 -1.59 -2.38
C SER A 49 -14.16 -1.97 -3.56
N LEU A 50 -13.55 -3.17 -3.55
CA LEU A 50 -12.70 -3.63 -4.65
C LEU A 50 -13.56 -4.19 -5.79
N THR A 51 -13.30 -3.75 -7.00
CA THR A 51 -13.84 -4.43 -8.19
C THR A 51 -13.16 -5.79 -8.38
N GLU A 52 -13.73 -6.65 -9.23
CA GLU A 52 -13.08 -7.92 -9.59
C GLU A 52 -11.67 -7.69 -10.19
N ARG A 53 -11.49 -6.59 -10.93
CA ARG A 53 -10.21 -6.22 -11.52
C ARG A 53 -9.20 -5.76 -10.47
N ASP A 54 -9.64 -4.97 -9.50
CA ASP A 54 -8.79 -4.58 -8.36
C ASP A 54 -8.35 -5.80 -7.57
N PHE A 55 -9.29 -6.71 -7.29
CA PHE A 55 -9.00 -7.95 -6.59
C PHE A 55 -7.98 -8.82 -7.35
N ALA A 56 -8.13 -8.93 -8.68
CA ALA A 56 -7.18 -9.65 -9.52
C ALA A 56 -5.79 -9.00 -9.54
N LEU A 57 -5.68 -7.68 -9.46
CA LEU A 57 -4.39 -6.97 -9.40
C LEU A 57 -3.73 -7.02 -8.03
N LEU A 58 -4.53 -7.08 -6.96
CA LEU A 58 -4.08 -7.22 -5.60
C LEU A 58 -3.57 -8.64 -5.32
N THR A 59 -4.26 -9.66 -5.86
CA THR A 59 -3.96 -11.08 -5.62
C THR A 59 -3.19 -11.77 -6.75
N GLY A 60 -3.06 -11.12 -7.90
CA GLY A 60 -2.26 -11.61 -9.02
C GLY A 60 -0.77 -11.56 -8.72
N GLU A 61 -0.03 -12.50 -9.29
CA GLU A 61 1.43 -12.39 -9.34
C GLU A 61 1.80 -11.21 -10.21
N ARG A 62 2.48 -10.23 -9.63
CA ARG A 62 3.06 -9.11 -10.38
C ARG A 62 4.42 -9.56 -10.93
N GLY A 63 4.91 -8.89 -11.97
CA GLY A 63 6.21 -9.24 -12.60
C GLY A 63 7.29 -9.48 -11.54
N GLU A 64 8.07 -10.56 -11.71
CA GLU A 64 9.02 -11.12 -10.72
C GLU A 64 8.40 -11.91 -9.53
N GLU A 65 7.19 -12.48 -9.68
CA GLU A 65 6.54 -13.37 -8.68
C GLU A 65 6.13 -12.70 -7.36
N TRP A 66 6.10 -11.37 -7.29
CA TRP A 66 5.75 -10.68 -6.05
C TRP A 66 4.29 -10.90 -5.66
N THR A 67 4.08 -11.19 -4.39
CA THR A 67 2.75 -11.42 -3.80
C THR A 67 2.48 -10.40 -2.71
N VAL A 68 1.21 -10.03 -2.54
CA VAL A 68 0.82 -9.12 -1.46
C VAL A 68 1.09 -9.77 -0.11
N GLN A 69 1.79 -9.05 0.77
CA GLN A 69 2.15 -9.45 2.13
C GLN A 69 1.41 -8.67 3.19
N ALA A 70 1.04 -7.42 2.89
CA ALA A 70 0.34 -6.57 3.84
C ALA A 70 -0.38 -5.39 3.16
N LEU A 71 -1.30 -4.78 3.90
CA LEU A 71 -1.92 -3.49 3.58
C LEU A 71 -1.45 -2.42 4.56
N ILE A 72 -1.21 -1.22 4.02
CA ILE A 72 -0.98 0.01 4.79
C ILE A 72 -1.77 1.17 4.19
N ALA A 73 -2.00 2.21 4.98
CA ALA A 73 -2.57 3.46 4.53
C ALA A 73 -1.51 4.55 4.52
N VAL A 74 -1.48 5.35 3.45
CA VAL A 74 -0.52 6.45 3.25
C VAL A 74 -1.28 7.70 2.81
N ASP A 75 -0.69 8.87 3.03
CA ASP A 75 -1.27 10.15 2.60
C ASP A 75 -1.36 10.21 1.08
N VAL A 76 -2.52 10.64 0.55
CA VAL A 76 -2.80 10.66 -0.90
C VAL A 76 -1.90 11.62 -1.66
N ASP A 77 -1.67 12.83 -1.11
CA ASP A 77 -0.87 13.86 -1.78
C ASP A 77 0.58 13.40 -1.88
N TRP A 78 1.08 12.80 -0.79
CA TRP A 78 2.39 12.18 -0.77
C TRP A 78 2.53 11.06 -1.80
N LEU A 79 1.55 10.15 -1.87
CA LEU A 79 1.60 9.01 -2.80
C LEU A 79 1.66 9.48 -4.26
N VAL A 80 0.85 10.48 -4.62
CA VAL A 80 0.85 11.08 -5.96
C VAL A 80 2.22 11.67 -6.28
N GLU A 81 2.83 12.43 -5.37
CA GLU A 81 4.14 13.03 -5.57
C GLU A 81 5.23 11.99 -5.82
N VAL A 82 5.32 10.95 -4.98
CA VAL A 82 6.38 9.94 -5.11
C VAL A 82 6.18 9.02 -6.30
N MET A 83 4.93 8.71 -6.68
CA MET A 83 4.66 7.95 -7.90
C MET A 83 5.08 8.72 -9.15
N GLN A 84 4.82 10.02 -9.21
CA GLN A 84 5.28 10.86 -10.32
C GLN A 84 6.80 10.94 -10.40
N GLU A 85 7.49 11.04 -9.27
CA GLU A 85 8.96 11.06 -9.25
C GLU A 85 9.58 9.70 -9.61
N ALA A 86 8.97 8.60 -9.19
CA ALA A 86 9.40 7.25 -9.55
C ALA A 86 9.21 6.98 -11.05
N ASP A 87 8.06 7.41 -11.60
CA ASP A 87 7.72 7.29 -13.03
C ASP A 87 8.68 8.09 -13.92
N ARG A 88 9.01 9.34 -13.54
CA ARG A 88 10.04 10.15 -14.24
C ARG A 88 11.39 9.47 -14.34
N ARG A 89 11.69 8.53 -13.43
CA ARG A 89 12.95 7.80 -13.38
C ARG A 89 12.87 6.40 -13.99
N ASP A 90 11.72 6.02 -14.55
CA ASP A 90 11.42 4.67 -15.05
C ASP A 90 11.72 3.59 -13.98
N ARG A 91 11.29 3.87 -12.74
CA ARG A 91 11.49 2.98 -11.58
C ARG A 91 10.18 2.64 -10.90
N THR A 92 10.10 1.43 -10.38
CA THR A 92 9.04 1.04 -9.44
C THR A 92 9.26 1.71 -8.08
N LEU A 93 8.17 2.19 -7.49
CA LEU A 93 8.17 2.76 -6.14
C LEU A 93 8.36 1.65 -5.10
N GLY A 94 9.38 1.81 -4.27
CA GLY A 94 9.62 0.97 -3.11
C GLY A 94 9.36 1.70 -1.81
N VAL A 95 9.08 0.96 -0.75
CA VAL A 95 9.07 1.49 0.62
C VAL A 95 9.88 0.60 1.54
N GLU A 96 10.46 1.20 2.56
CA GLU A 96 11.17 0.51 3.63
C GLU A 96 10.42 0.71 4.95
N ILE A 97 10.09 -0.40 5.62
CA ILE A 97 9.45 -0.43 6.93
C ILE A 97 10.22 -1.40 7.79
N ALA A 98 10.77 -0.92 8.92
CA ALA A 98 11.55 -1.72 9.85
C ALA A 98 12.63 -2.57 9.14
N ASP A 99 13.43 -1.91 8.30
CA ASP A 99 14.54 -2.49 7.54
C ASP A 99 14.14 -3.55 6.48
N VAL A 100 12.84 -3.64 6.14
CA VAL A 100 12.35 -4.51 5.07
C VAL A 100 11.82 -3.68 3.91
N TRP A 101 12.33 -3.96 2.71
CA TRP A 101 11.89 -3.33 1.46
C TRP A 101 10.70 -4.05 0.85
N TYR A 102 9.71 -3.28 0.42
CA TYR A 102 8.51 -3.75 -0.28
C TYR A 102 8.29 -2.94 -1.55
N TYR A 103 7.84 -3.60 -2.60
CA TYR A 103 7.20 -2.90 -3.70
C TYR A 103 5.84 -2.39 -3.23
N VAL A 104 5.50 -1.15 -3.60
CA VAL A 104 4.22 -0.53 -3.25
C VAL A 104 3.39 -0.24 -4.46
N SER A 105 2.09 -0.53 -4.33
CA SER A 105 1.12 -0.17 -5.35
C SER A 105 -0.27 0.04 -4.75
N PRO A 106 -1.05 1.00 -5.29
CA PRO A 106 -2.47 1.13 -4.98
C PRO A 106 -3.22 -0.20 -5.11
N VAL A 107 -4.16 -0.44 -4.20
CA VAL A 107 -5.04 -1.62 -4.27
C VAL A 107 -6.20 -1.40 -5.24
N HIS A 108 -6.66 -0.15 -5.38
CA HIS A 108 -7.62 0.26 -6.38
C HIS A 108 -6.91 0.81 -7.62
N LEU A 109 -7.42 0.47 -8.80
CA LEU A 109 -7.02 1.09 -10.07
C LEU A 109 -7.32 2.59 -10.10
N GLU A 110 -8.48 2.96 -9.56
CA GLU A 110 -8.86 4.34 -9.31
C GLU A 110 -8.70 4.60 -7.81
N PRO A 111 -7.73 5.43 -7.38
CA PRO A 111 -7.43 5.61 -5.98
C PRO A 111 -8.67 6.05 -5.18
N THR A 112 -9.08 5.22 -4.22
CA THR A 112 -10.14 5.58 -3.28
C THR A 112 -9.53 6.22 -2.05
N VAL A 113 -9.96 7.45 -1.75
CA VAL A 113 -9.49 8.19 -0.58
C VAL A 113 -10.37 7.87 0.63
N VAL A 114 -9.78 7.23 1.63
CA VAL A 114 -10.37 6.92 2.93
C VAL A 114 -10.15 8.09 3.89
N ASP A 115 -11.19 8.43 4.67
CA ASP A 115 -11.19 9.54 5.62
C ASP A 115 -10.73 10.88 5.02
N GLY A 116 -10.94 11.07 3.71
CA GLY A 116 -10.60 12.29 2.99
C GLY A 116 -9.09 12.57 2.84
N ARG A 117 -8.22 11.64 3.24
CA ARG A 117 -6.76 11.87 3.26
C ARG A 117 -5.91 10.67 2.86
N TYR A 118 -6.36 9.45 3.13
CA TYR A 118 -5.52 8.27 3.04
C TYR A 118 -5.88 7.39 1.85
N VAL A 119 -4.88 6.80 1.21
CA VAL A 119 -5.07 5.72 0.22
C VAL A 119 -4.47 4.44 0.78
N VAL A 120 -5.19 3.34 0.61
CA VAL A 120 -4.70 2.00 0.97
C VAL A 120 -3.86 1.44 -0.17
N VAL A 121 -2.66 0.98 0.18
CA VAL A 121 -1.70 0.39 -0.75
C VAL A 121 -1.30 -1.00 -0.28
N GLY A 122 -1.00 -1.87 -1.24
CA GLY A 122 -0.42 -3.18 -0.98
C GLY A 122 1.10 -3.09 -0.83
N LEU A 123 1.64 -3.84 0.13
CA LEU A 123 3.06 -4.15 0.25
C LEU A 123 3.31 -5.52 -0.38
N TYR A 124 4.15 -5.56 -1.41
CA TYR A 124 4.42 -6.77 -2.18
C TYR A 124 5.88 -7.19 -2.02
N ARG A 125 6.09 -8.50 -1.93
CA ARG A 125 7.40 -9.16 -1.84
C ARG A 125 7.32 -10.58 -2.38
#